data_AF-A0A8S0VK92-F1
#
_entry.id   AF-A0A8S0VK92-F1
#
_cell.length_a   1.000
_cell.length_b   1.000
_cell.length_c   1.000
_cell.angle_alpha   90.00
_cell.angle_beta   90.00
_cell.angle_gamma   90.00
#
_symmetry.space_group_name_H-M   'P 1'
#
loop_
_entity.id
_entity.type
_entity.pdbx_description
1 polymer ?
#
loop_
_entity_poly.entity_id
_entity_poly.type
_entity_poly.pdbx_seq_one_letter_code
_entity_poly.pdbx_strand_id
1 'polypeptide(L)'
;MIRWEDVYKVVVAMAPLYVALMLGYGSMKWWRIFTPEQGEAVNRLVSYFTLPLFTLEFTAHVDPFKMNYLFIGADAISKVIIVTVLALWAKCSSKGSYCWSITSFSLSTLTNSLVVGVPLLKAMYGPMAVDLVVQSSVIQAIVWLTTLLFVLEIRRSGNDFHSNNNNNNTASLENATPKTEHEVSNSSKQSFCSLMKTVGLKLAMNPNSYACLLGIIWAFFANRFHFQMPSIMEGSILIMSRAGTGTAMFSMGLFMAMQEKIIACGASLTVIGMALKFIAGPLAMAIGSLIVGLHGDVLRVAIIQAALPQSITSFIYAKEYGLHADVLSTAYVT
;
A
#
# COMPACT_ATOMS: atom_id res chain seq x y z
N MET A 1 -23.11 11.23 20.52
CA MET A 1 -23.46 12.05 19.34
C MET A 1 -22.23 12.83 18.93
N ILE A 2 -21.85 12.77 17.65
CA ILE A 2 -20.77 13.60 17.11
C ILE A 2 -21.23 15.06 17.17
N ARG A 3 -20.49 15.95 17.85
CA ARG A 3 -20.86 17.37 17.91
C ARG A 3 -20.52 18.02 16.58
N TRP A 4 -21.29 19.04 16.17
CA TRP A 4 -21.00 19.80 14.95
C TRP A 4 -19.60 20.42 14.96
N GLU A 5 -19.10 20.76 16.15
CA GLU A 5 -17.72 21.20 16.40
C GLU A 5 -16.69 20.14 15.97
N ASP A 6 -16.96 18.85 16.19
CA ASP A 6 -16.05 17.76 15.83
C ASP A 6 -16.03 17.53 14.32
N VAL A 7 -17.19 17.66 13.66
CA VAL A 7 -17.27 17.64 12.18
C VAL A 7 -16.48 18.80 11.60
N TYR A 8 -16.63 20.00 12.16
CA TYR A 8 -15.87 21.17 11.72
C TYR A 8 -14.36 20.98 11.86
N LYS A 9 -13.88 20.42 12.99
CA LYS A 9 -12.45 20.10 13.17
C LYS A 9 -11.91 19.15 12.10
N VAL A 10 -12.69 18.13 11.75
CA VAL A 10 -12.33 17.18 10.69
C VAL A 10 -12.26 17.87 9.32
N VAL A 11 -13.27 18.69 8.99
CA VAL A 11 -13.28 19.43 7.72
C VAL A 11 -12.08 20.39 7.65
N VAL A 12 -11.77 21.10 8.73
CA VAL A 12 -10.61 22.01 8.81
C VAL A 12 -9.29 21.25 8.64
N ALA A 13 -9.16 20.04 9.19
CA ALA A 13 -7.97 19.22 9.03
C ALA A 13 -7.83 18.63 7.62
N MET A 14 -8.94 18.28 6.97
CA MET A 14 -8.96 17.60 5.68
C MET A 14 -8.98 18.55 4.48
N ALA A 15 -9.59 19.73 4.60
CA ALA A 15 -9.72 20.68 3.50
C ALA A 15 -8.38 21.04 2.84
N PRO A 16 -7.29 21.33 3.58
CA PRO A 16 -5.99 21.63 2.96
C PRO A 16 -5.44 20.49 2.10
N LEU A 17 -5.66 19.24 2.52
CA LEU A 17 -5.22 18.05 1.77
C LEU A 17 -5.95 17.96 0.43
N TYR A 18 -7.28 18.15 0.43
CA TYR A 18 -8.06 18.11 -0.80
C TYR A 18 -7.84 19.33 -1.70
N VAL A 19 -7.51 20.49 -1.13
CA VAL A 19 -7.05 21.65 -1.90
C VAL A 19 -5.75 21.31 -2.64
N ALA A 20 -4.76 20.71 -1.97
CA ALA A 20 -3.52 20.28 -2.63
C ALA A 20 -3.77 19.25 -3.74
N LEU A 21 -4.70 18.30 -3.52
CA LEU A 21 -5.11 17.33 -4.53
C LEU A 21 -5.78 18.00 -5.75
N MET A 22 -6.70 18.93 -5.52
CA MET A 22 -7.37 19.68 -6.59
C MET A 22 -6.40 20.55 -7.36
N LEU A 23 -5.41 21.16 -6.70
CA LEU A 23 -4.34 21.90 -7.36
C LEU A 23 -3.52 20.97 -8.26
N GLY A 24 -3.11 19.79 -7.78
CA GLY A 24 -2.39 18.81 -8.59
C GLY A 24 -3.19 18.37 -9.82
N TYR A 25 -4.47 18.06 -9.63
CA TYR A 25 -5.36 17.67 -10.73
C TYR A 25 -5.54 18.81 -11.74
N GLY A 26 -5.84 20.02 -11.26
CA GLY A 26 -6.07 21.20 -12.08
C GLY A 26 -4.84 21.66 -12.85
N SER A 27 -3.65 21.59 -12.23
CA SER A 27 -2.37 21.93 -12.87
C SER A 27 -2.11 21.13 -14.13
N MET A 28 -2.59 19.89 -14.21
CA MET A 28 -2.40 19.04 -15.37
C MET A 28 -3.59 19.07 -16.33
N LYS A 29 -4.82 18.95 -15.81
CA LYS A 29 -6.02 18.80 -16.64
C LYS A 29 -6.55 20.13 -17.20
N TRP A 30 -6.60 21.17 -16.36
CA TRP A 30 -7.24 22.44 -16.69
C TRP A 30 -6.22 23.51 -17.09
N TRP A 31 -5.18 23.68 -16.30
CA TRP A 31 -4.18 24.72 -16.50
C TRP A 31 -3.03 24.30 -17.42
N ARG A 32 -2.87 23.00 -17.69
CA ARG A 32 -1.81 22.43 -18.54
C ARG A 32 -0.40 22.95 -18.21
N ILE A 33 -0.14 23.20 -16.93
CA ILE A 33 1.16 23.66 -16.40
C ILE A 33 2.18 22.53 -16.52
N PHE A 34 1.77 21.28 -16.28
CA PHE A 34 2.63 20.11 -16.35
C PHE A 34 2.24 19.21 -17.53
N THR A 35 3.25 18.70 -18.23
CA THR A 35 3.10 17.59 -19.18
C THR A 35 3.05 16.23 -18.43
N PRO A 36 2.55 15.14 -19.05
CA PRO A 36 2.61 13.79 -18.49
C PRO A 36 3.99 13.37 -17.97
N GLU A 37 5.04 13.68 -18.74
CA GLU A 37 6.42 13.35 -18.37
C GLU A 37 6.90 14.16 -17.16
N GLN A 38 6.54 15.44 -17.09
CA GLN A 38 6.85 16.30 -15.95
C GLN A 38 6.09 15.87 -14.68
N GLY A 39 4.82 15.48 -14.83
CA GLY A 39 4.02 14.92 -13.75
C GLY A 39 4.63 13.64 -13.19
N GLU A 40 5.13 12.75 -14.05
CA GLU A 40 5.86 11.55 -13.62
C GLU A 40 7.15 11.91 -12.86
N ALA A 41 7.91 12.91 -13.33
CA ALA A 41 9.11 13.38 -12.64
C ALA A 41 8.80 13.91 -11.23
N VAL A 42 7.72 14.69 -11.08
CA VAL A 42 7.23 15.16 -9.77
C VAL A 42 6.83 13.98 -8.89
N ASN A 43 6.11 13.00 -9.44
CA ASN A 43 5.70 11.80 -8.68
C ASN A 43 6.91 10.98 -8.21
N ARG A 44 7.97 10.87 -9.03
CA ARG A 44 9.24 10.24 -8.63
C ARG A 44 9.92 11.02 -7.51
N LEU A 45 10.01 12.34 -7.61
CA LEU A 45 10.55 13.18 -6.52
C LEU A 45 9.83 12.91 -5.19
N VAL A 46 8.50 12.94 -5.22
CA VAL A 46 7.68 12.68 -4.02
C VAL A 46 7.87 11.26 -3.49
N SER A 47 7.94 10.26 -4.38
CA SER A 47 8.05 8.85 -3.99
C SER A 47 9.42 8.45 -3.48
N TYR A 48 10.51 9.08 -3.98
CA TYR A 48 11.87 8.73 -3.60
C TYR A 48 12.44 9.59 -2.46
N PHE A 49 11.92 10.80 -2.24
CA PHE A 49 12.45 11.71 -1.24
C PHE A 49 11.41 12.07 -0.19
N THR A 50 10.28 12.65 -0.60
CA THR A 50 9.35 13.26 0.35
C THR A 50 8.59 12.22 1.17
N LEU A 51 8.01 11.20 0.54
CA LEU A 51 7.26 10.13 1.22
C LEU A 51 8.15 9.25 2.12
N PRO A 52 9.36 8.85 1.71
CA PRO A 52 10.28 8.12 2.58
C PRO A 52 10.66 8.92 3.83
N LEU A 53 11.04 10.20 3.68
CA LEU A 53 11.40 11.04 4.82
C LEU A 53 10.20 11.37 5.71
N PHE A 54 9.01 11.53 5.12
CA PHE A 54 7.75 11.62 5.85
C PHE A 54 7.47 10.37 6.68
N THR A 55 7.63 9.19 6.08
CA THR A 55 7.45 7.91 6.76
C THR A 55 8.49 7.70 7.86
N LEU A 56 9.74 8.09 7.60
CA LEU A 56 10.83 8.03 8.56
C LEU A 56 10.58 8.94 9.77
N GLU A 57 10.11 10.17 9.57
CA GLU A 57 9.74 11.10 10.66
C GLU A 57 8.71 10.45 11.59
N PHE A 58 7.60 9.94 11.04
CA PHE A 58 6.57 9.31 11.87
C PHE A 58 7.08 8.06 12.58
N THR A 59 7.82 7.20 11.87
CA THR A 59 8.28 5.92 12.40
C THR A 59 9.36 6.09 13.47
N ALA A 60 10.25 7.08 13.31
CA ALA A 60 11.34 7.35 14.26
C ALA A 60 10.84 7.81 15.64
N HIS A 61 9.62 8.37 15.70
CA HIS A 61 8.98 8.83 16.94
C HIS A 61 8.10 7.77 17.61
N VAL A 62 7.95 6.58 17.01
CA VAL A 62 7.19 5.49 17.63
C VAL A 62 7.98 4.90 18.79
N ASP A 63 7.30 4.55 19.88
CA ASP A 63 7.88 3.68 20.92
C ASP A 63 7.57 2.21 20.57
N PRO A 64 8.54 1.42 20.06
CA PRO A 64 8.31 0.02 19.72
C PRO A 64 8.00 -0.86 20.94
N PHE A 65 8.32 -0.40 22.16
CA PHE A 65 8.06 -1.15 23.39
C PHE A 65 6.65 -0.91 23.95
N LYS A 66 5.97 0.16 23.52
CA LYS A 66 4.60 0.50 23.93
C LYS A 66 3.59 0.35 22.79
N MET A 67 3.83 -0.59 21.88
CA MET A 67 2.90 -0.89 20.81
C MET A 67 1.61 -1.53 21.34
N ASN A 68 0.47 -1.13 20.76
CA ASN A 68 -0.81 -1.73 21.12
C ASN A 68 -0.96 -3.09 20.42
N TYR A 69 -0.55 -4.16 21.11
CA TYR A 69 -0.59 -5.52 20.56
C TYR A 69 -2.01 -6.01 20.23
N LEU A 70 -3.03 -5.55 20.96
CA LEU A 70 -4.42 -5.90 20.66
C LEU A 70 -4.85 -5.29 19.33
N PHE A 71 -4.45 -4.05 19.07
CA PHE A 71 -4.71 -3.37 17.81
C PHE A 71 -3.95 -4.01 16.63
N ILE A 72 -2.67 -4.34 16.81
CA ILE A 72 -1.88 -5.07 15.79
C ILE A 72 -2.45 -6.47 15.55
N GLY A 73 -2.87 -7.17 16.61
CA GLY A 73 -3.52 -8.47 16.52
C GLY A 73 -4.84 -8.42 15.74
N ALA A 74 -5.67 -7.40 16.01
CA ALA A 74 -6.92 -7.18 15.29
C ALA A 74 -6.67 -6.93 13.79
N ASP A 75 -5.67 -6.12 13.45
CA ASP A 75 -5.24 -5.89 12.08
C ASP A 75 -4.81 -7.19 11.39
N ALA A 76 -3.98 -8.00 12.06
CA ALA A 76 -3.54 -9.29 11.53
C ALA A 76 -4.71 -10.26 11.30
N ILE A 77 -5.63 -10.38 12.26
CA ILE A 77 -6.83 -11.23 12.14
C ILE A 77 -7.71 -10.75 10.98
N SER A 78 -7.93 -9.44 10.85
CA SER A 78 -8.73 -8.88 9.74
C SER A 78 -8.18 -9.32 8.38
N LYS A 79 -6.85 -9.33 8.22
CA LYS A 79 -6.19 -9.73 6.98
C LYS A 79 -6.25 -11.22 6.75
N VAL A 80 -6.12 -12.03 7.80
CA VAL A 80 -6.34 -13.48 7.71
C VAL A 80 -7.76 -13.78 7.25
N ILE A 81 -8.77 -13.10 7.82
CA ILE A 81 -10.17 -13.24 7.39
C ILE A 81 -10.32 -12.90 5.91
N ILE A 82 -9.77 -11.76 5.46
CA ILE A 82 -9.83 -11.35 4.04
C ILE A 82 -9.18 -12.42 3.15
N VAL A 83 -7.98 -12.91 3.51
CA VAL A 83 -7.28 -13.95 2.74
C VAL A 83 -8.10 -15.24 2.67
N THR A 84 -8.68 -15.69 3.79
CA THR A 84 -9.52 -16.90 3.81
C THR A 84 -10.76 -16.74 2.93
N VAL A 85 -11.46 -15.60 3.03
CA VAL A 85 -12.64 -15.33 2.20
C VAL A 85 -12.28 -15.28 0.72
N LEU A 86 -11.17 -14.63 0.36
CA LEU A 86 -10.71 -14.56 -1.03
C LEU A 86 -10.23 -15.92 -1.57
N ALA A 87 -9.58 -16.74 -0.73
CA ALA A 87 -9.18 -18.09 -1.09
C ALA A 87 -10.39 -19.00 -1.34
N LEU A 88 -11.41 -18.93 -0.48
CA LEU A 88 -12.67 -19.65 -0.66
C LEU A 88 -13.40 -19.17 -1.92
N TRP A 89 -13.45 -17.87 -2.15
CA TRP A 89 -14.05 -17.30 -3.36
C TRP A 89 -13.33 -17.75 -4.64
N ALA A 90 -11.99 -17.76 -4.64
CA ALA A 90 -11.19 -18.25 -5.76
C ALA A 90 -11.37 -19.75 -6.01
N LYS A 91 -11.64 -20.55 -4.98
CA LYS A 91 -11.86 -22.00 -5.10
C LYS A 91 -13.29 -22.36 -5.51
N CYS A 92 -14.29 -21.59 -5.07
CA CYS A 92 -15.71 -21.92 -5.23
C CYS A 92 -16.38 -21.17 -6.40
N SER A 93 -15.79 -20.11 -6.93
CA SER A 93 -16.40 -19.32 -8.01
C SER A 93 -15.73 -19.57 -9.36
N SER A 94 -16.53 -19.87 -10.39
CA SER A 94 -16.05 -19.93 -11.78
C SER A 94 -15.54 -18.58 -12.32
N LYS A 95 -15.85 -17.47 -11.63
CA LYS A 95 -15.40 -16.12 -11.95
C LYS A 95 -14.18 -15.67 -11.12
N GLY A 96 -13.78 -16.44 -10.10
CA GLY A 96 -12.67 -16.12 -9.21
C GLY A 96 -11.33 -16.55 -9.82
N SER A 97 -10.48 -15.59 -10.17
CA SER A 97 -9.09 -15.87 -10.59
C SER A 97 -8.11 -15.47 -9.48
N TYR A 98 -6.95 -16.13 -9.43
CA TYR A 98 -5.85 -15.77 -8.54
C TYR A 98 -5.46 -14.28 -8.68
N CYS A 99 -5.54 -13.73 -9.90
CA CYS A 99 -5.34 -12.31 -10.16
C CYS A 99 -6.36 -11.44 -9.40
N TRP A 100 -7.65 -11.76 -9.51
CA TRP A 100 -8.71 -11.04 -8.82
C TRP A 100 -8.61 -11.14 -7.30
N SER A 101 -8.10 -12.25 -6.77
CA SER A 101 -7.80 -12.40 -5.34
C SER A 101 -6.72 -11.41 -4.88
N ILE A 102 -5.60 -11.32 -5.62
CA ILE A 102 -4.52 -10.36 -5.28
C ILE A 102 -5.01 -8.92 -5.39
N THR A 103 -5.75 -8.58 -6.44
CA THR A 103 -6.36 -7.26 -6.63
C THR A 103 -7.29 -6.92 -5.46
N SER A 104 -8.17 -7.84 -5.08
CA SER A 104 -9.14 -7.64 -3.99
C SER A 104 -8.47 -7.53 -2.62
N PHE A 105 -7.40 -8.31 -2.38
CA PHE A 105 -6.59 -8.20 -1.17
C PHE A 105 -5.88 -6.84 -1.09
N SER A 106 -5.20 -6.44 -2.17
CA SER A 106 -4.51 -5.15 -2.27
C SER A 106 -5.48 -3.99 -2.00
N LEU A 107 -6.66 -4.05 -2.64
CA LEU A 107 -7.71 -3.05 -2.52
C LEU A 107 -8.25 -2.91 -1.08
N SER A 108 -8.53 -4.03 -0.43
CA SER A 108 -9.10 -4.03 0.92
C SER A 108 -8.09 -3.70 2.02
N THR A 109 -6.80 -4.01 1.82
CA THR A 109 -5.80 -3.95 2.89
C THR A 109 -4.83 -2.76 2.82
N LEU A 110 -4.54 -2.22 1.64
CA LEU A 110 -3.52 -1.18 1.48
C LEU A 110 -4.13 0.22 1.52
N THR A 111 -4.20 0.77 2.72
CA THR A 111 -4.71 2.13 2.99
C THR A 111 -3.60 3.18 2.93
N ASN A 112 -3.97 4.43 2.57
CA ASN A 112 -3.13 5.60 2.73
C ASN A 112 -3.18 6.14 4.17
N SER A 113 -2.67 5.31 5.10
CA SER A 113 -2.74 5.56 6.54
C SER A 113 -1.97 6.81 6.98
N LEU A 114 -0.77 7.05 6.44
CA LEU A 114 0.07 8.16 6.92
C LEU A 114 -0.31 9.53 6.34
N VAL A 115 -0.64 9.63 5.05
CA VAL A 115 -0.93 10.94 4.43
C VAL A 115 -2.33 11.43 4.80
N VAL A 116 -3.34 10.55 4.68
CA VAL A 116 -4.74 10.90 4.92
C VAL A 116 -5.17 10.53 6.34
N GLY A 117 -4.74 9.36 6.82
CA GLY A 117 -5.17 8.85 8.13
C GLY A 117 -4.68 9.66 9.31
N VAL A 118 -3.41 10.09 9.34
CA VAL A 118 -2.86 10.85 10.47
C VAL A 118 -3.62 12.17 10.69
N PRO A 119 -3.78 13.08 9.69
CA PRO A 119 -4.52 14.32 9.91
C PRO A 119 -5.97 14.09 10.31
N LEU A 120 -6.65 13.12 9.68
CA LEU A 120 -8.04 12.79 9.96
C LEU A 120 -8.23 12.28 11.40
N LEU A 121 -7.49 11.25 11.77
CA LEU A 121 -7.65 10.57 13.06
C LEU A 121 -7.10 11.42 14.21
N LYS A 122 -6.08 12.25 13.96
CA LYS A 122 -5.63 13.27 14.93
C LYS A 122 -6.74 14.28 15.25
N ALA A 123 -7.49 14.73 14.25
CA ALA A 123 -8.59 15.67 14.45
C ALA A 123 -9.77 15.05 15.22
N MET A 124 -10.02 13.75 15.03
CA MET A 124 -11.15 13.03 15.64
C MET A 124 -10.86 12.50 17.04
N TYR A 125 -9.69 11.91 17.25
CA TYR A 125 -9.36 11.11 18.45
C TYR A 125 -8.03 11.53 19.10
N GLY A 126 -7.37 12.57 18.59
CA GLY A 126 -6.16 13.15 19.19
C GLY A 126 -4.88 12.33 18.97
N PRO A 127 -3.84 12.55 19.79
CA PRO A 127 -2.51 11.94 19.60
C PRO A 127 -2.51 10.42 19.67
N MET A 128 -3.34 9.81 20.53
CA MET A 128 -3.46 8.35 20.64
C MET A 128 -3.77 7.69 19.30
N ALA A 129 -4.61 8.33 18.49
CA ALA A 129 -4.98 7.81 17.18
C ALA A 129 -3.81 7.88 16.18
N VAL A 130 -2.96 8.91 16.29
CA VAL A 130 -1.75 9.03 15.48
C VAL A 130 -0.81 7.86 15.77
N ASP A 131 -0.57 7.57 17.05
CA ASP A 131 0.31 6.46 17.45
C ASP A 131 -0.20 5.11 16.89
N LEU A 132 -1.50 4.83 16.99
CA LEU A 132 -2.09 3.61 16.43
C LEU A 132 -1.93 3.50 14.91
N VAL A 133 -2.19 4.59 14.19
CA VAL A 133 -2.10 4.64 12.72
C VAL A 133 -0.67 4.44 12.26
N VAL A 134 0.29 5.10 12.93
CA VAL A 134 1.70 4.95 12.61
C VAL A 134 2.15 3.52 12.89
N GLN A 135 1.82 2.95 14.06
CA GLN A 135 2.11 1.54 14.39
C GLN A 135 1.57 0.58 13.34
N SER A 136 0.31 0.76 12.93
CA SER A 136 -0.31 -0.03 11.85
C SER A 136 0.45 0.08 10.53
N SER A 137 0.78 1.32 10.13
CA SER A 137 1.43 1.60 8.85
C SER A 137 2.82 0.95 8.75
N VAL A 138 3.52 0.87 9.88
CA VAL A 138 4.82 0.22 10.00
C VAL A 138 4.71 -1.28 9.79
N ILE A 139 3.78 -1.94 10.48
CA ILE A 139 3.52 -3.37 10.30
C ILE A 139 3.04 -3.66 8.87
N GLN A 140 2.22 -2.76 8.31
CA GLN A 140 1.76 -2.86 6.92
C GLN A 140 2.89 -2.77 5.90
N ALA A 141 3.85 -1.86 6.10
CA ALA A 141 5.00 -1.72 5.21
C ALA A 141 5.98 -2.90 5.31
N ILE A 142 6.19 -3.46 6.51
CA ILE A 142 7.18 -4.53 6.71
C ILE A 142 6.59 -5.90 6.43
N VAL A 143 5.46 -6.23 7.04
CA VAL A 143 4.91 -7.59 6.98
C VAL A 143 4.05 -7.72 5.72
N TRP A 144 3.02 -6.88 5.62
CA TRP A 144 1.97 -7.07 4.62
C TRP A 144 2.42 -6.74 3.20
N LEU A 145 3.25 -5.70 3.02
CA LEU A 145 3.82 -5.38 1.72
C LEU A 145 4.81 -6.47 1.26
N THR A 146 5.60 -7.03 2.17
CA THR A 146 6.50 -8.16 1.84
C THR A 146 5.72 -9.39 1.42
N THR A 147 4.64 -9.73 2.15
CA THR A 147 3.75 -10.83 1.76
C THR A 147 3.13 -10.60 0.39
N LEU A 148 2.65 -9.38 0.11
CA LEU A 148 2.08 -9.03 -1.20
C LEU A 148 3.12 -9.14 -2.33
N LEU A 149 4.31 -8.58 -2.14
CA LEU A 149 5.40 -8.65 -3.13
C LEU A 149 5.82 -10.10 -3.37
N PHE A 150 5.86 -10.91 -2.31
CA PHE A 150 6.16 -12.33 -2.42
C PHE A 150 5.13 -13.07 -3.28
N VAL A 151 3.85 -12.82 -3.04
CA VAL A 151 2.74 -13.40 -3.82
C VAL A 151 2.78 -12.93 -5.29
N LEU A 152 3.08 -11.65 -5.52
CA LEU A 152 3.21 -11.09 -6.87
C LEU A 152 4.41 -11.67 -7.64
N GLU A 153 5.54 -11.90 -6.97
CA GLU A 153 6.74 -12.48 -7.59
C GLU A 153 6.52 -13.96 -7.95
N ILE A 154 5.89 -14.74 -7.06
CA ILE A 154 5.49 -16.13 -7.37
C ILE A 154 4.63 -16.17 -8.63
N ARG A 155 3.65 -15.27 -8.74
CA ARG A 155 2.80 -15.18 -9.92
C ARG A 155 3.60 -14.85 -11.17
N ARG A 156 4.50 -13.87 -11.09
CA ARG A 156 5.35 -13.48 -12.23
C ARG A 156 6.20 -14.65 -12.72
N SER A 157 6.92 -15.32 -11.81
CA SER A 157 7.73 -16.50 -12.14
C SER A 157 6.89 -17.65 -12.70
N GLY A 158 5.67 -17.85 -12.19
CA GLY A 158 4.74 -18.85 -12.72
C GLY A 158 4.28 -18.56 -14.16
N ASN A 159 4.01 -17.30 -14.47
CA ASN A 159 3.64 -16.87 -15.82
C ASN A 159 4.82 -17.00 -16.80
N ASP A 160 6.04 -16.63 -16.37
CA ASP A 160 7.24 -16.75 -17.19
C ASP A 160 7.53 -18.23 -17.54
N PHE A 161 7.32 -19.14 -16.59
CA PHE A 161 7.46 -20.59 -16.82
C PHE A 161 6.44 -21.13 -17.83
N HIS A 162 5.18 -20.69 -17.74
CA HIS A 162 4.13 -21.11 -18.67
C HIS A 162 4.35 -20.56 -20.08
N SER A 163 4.82 -19.31 -20.20
CA SER A 163 5.15 -18.69 -21.49
C SER A 163 6.34 -19.37 -22.18
N ASN A 164 7.38 -19.77 -21.41
CA ASN A 164 8.54 -20.45 -21.97
C ASN A 164 8.20 -21.87 -22.46
N ASN A 165 7.29 -22.56 -21.77
CA ASN A 165 6.84 -23.89 -22.19
C ASN A 165 6.00 -23.86 -23.47
N ASN A 166 5.18 -22.81 -23.66
CA ASN A 166 4.42 -22.63 -24.90
C ASN A 166 5.32 -22.31 -26.11
N ASN A 167 6.36 -21.50 -25.92
CA ASN A 167 7.33 -21.20 -26.98
C ASN A 167 8.13 -22.45 -27.40
N ASN A 168 8.50 -23.32 -26.45
CA ASN A 168 9.18 -24.57 -26.75
C ASN A 168 8.30 -25.55 -27.54
N ASN A 169 6.98 -25.53 -27.31
CA ASN A 169 6.01 -26.34 -28.06
C ASN A 169 5.70 -25.77 -29.46
N THR A 170 5.97 -24.48 -29.71
CA THR A 170 5.84 -23.89 -31.06
C THR A 170 7.12 -24.02 -31.88
N ALA A 171 8.29 -24.06 -31.22
CA ALA A 171 9.58 -24.28 -31.86
C ALA A 171 9.85 -25.75 -32.23
N SER A 172 9.06 -26.71 -31.73
CA SER A 172 9.24 -28.14 -31.99
C SER A 172 8.58 -28.64 -33.30
N LEU A 173 8.07 -27.75 -34.15
CA LEU A 173 7.50 -28.11 -35.46
C LEU A 173 8.38 -27.67 -36.65
N GLU A 174 9.69 -27.58 -36.47
CA GLU A 174 10.62 -27.51 -37.60
C GLU A 174 11.97 -28.12 -37.19
N ASN A 175 12.44 -29.10 -37.97
CA ASN A 175 13.75 -29.76 -37.93
C ASN A 175 13.89 -31.00 -37.02
N ALA A 176 13.58 -32.16 -37.61
CA ALA A 176 14.09 -33.46 -37.17
C ALA A 176 15.52 -33.67 -37.68
N THR A 177 16.51 -33.77 -36.78
CA THR A 177 17.67 -34.67 -36.92
C THR A 177 18.24 -35.00 -35.53
N PRO A 178 18.75 -36.24 -35.29
CA PRO A 178 19.12 -36.68 -33.95
C PRO A 178 20.62 -36.48 -33.71
N LYS A 179 20.99 -35.81 -32.61
CA LYS A 179 22.30 -35.99 -31.98
C LYS A 179 22.18 -35.96 -30.46
N THR A 180 22.56 -37.09 -29.90
CA THR A 180 22.82 -37.39 -28.50
C THR A 180 23.89 -36.45 -27.95
N GLU A 181 23.65 -35.80 -26.82
CA GLU A 181 24.63 -35.60 -25.76
C GLU A 181 23.92 -35.07 -24.51
N HIS A 182 24.30 -35.67 -23.38
CA HIS A 182 23.78 -35.39 -22.05
C HIS A 182 24.08 -33.94 -21.63
N GLU A 183 23.09 -33.07 -21.64
CA GLU A 183 23.06 -31.92 -20.73
C GLU A 183 21.94 -32.12 -19.72
N VAL A 184 22.37 -32.32 -18.47
CA VAL A 184 21.50 -32.35 -17.30
C VAL A 184 20.68 -31.07 -17.29
N SER A 185 19.41 -31.22 -17.64
CA SER A 185 18.40 -30.17 -17.46
C SER A 185 18.33 -29.84 -15.97
N ASN A 186 19.04 -28.79 -15.57
CA ASN A 186 18.76 -28.10 -14.33
C ASN A 186 17.41 -27.40 -14.49
N SER A 187 16.35 -28.20 -14.38
CA SER A 187 14.99 -27.74 -14.10
C SER A 187 14.98 -27.14 -12.70
N SER A 188 15.52 -25.94 -12.54
CA SER A 188 15.49 -25.28 -11.26
C SER A 188 14.05 -24.87 -10.99
N LYS A 189 13.33 -25.70 -10.23
CA LYS A 189 12.31 -25.21 -9.29
C LYS A 189 13.00 -24.06 -8.57
N GLN A 190 12.63 -22.83 -8.90
CA GLN A 190 13.24 -21.64 -8.35
C GLN A 190 13.12 -21.75 -6.82
N SER A 191 14.25 -21.96 -6.14
CA SER A 191 14.25 -22.28 -4.72
C SER A 191 13.51 -21.17 -3.96
N PHE A 192 12.67 -21.52 -2.99
CA PHE A 192 11.98 -20.56 -2.13
C PHE A 192 12.94 -19.48 -1.57
N CYS A 193 14.19 -19.86 -1.31
CA CYS A 193 15.26 -18.96 -0.89
C CYS A 193 15.62 -17.92 -1.96
N SER A 194 15.66 -18.30 -3.24
CA SER A 194 15.91 -17.37 -4.35
C SER A 194 14.75 -16.38 -4.56
N LEU A 195 13.49 -16.84 -4.42
CA LEU A 195 12.31 -15.97 -4.46
C LEU A 195 12.32 -15.00 -3.27
N MET A 196 12.58 -15.50 -2.06
CA MET A 196 12.69 -14.67 -0.86
C MET A 196 13.82 -13.64 -1.00
N LYS A 197 14.95 -14.00 -1.62
CA LYS A 197 16.06 -13.08 -1.89
C LYS A 197 15.67 -11.99 -2.89
N THR A 198 14.99 -12.34 -3.97
CA THR A 198 14.49 -11.37 -4.96
C THR A 198 13.47 -10.42 -4.35
N VAL A 199 12.52 -10.96 -3.57
CA VAL A 199 11.48 -10.17 -2.90
C VAL A 199 12.09 -9.28 -1.83
N GLY A 200 13.03 -9.80 -1.03
CA GLY A 200 13.77 -9.04 -0.04
C GLY A 200 14.58 -7.91 -0.67
N LEU A 201 15.20 -8.14 -1.83
CA LEU A 201 15.91 -7.10 -2.58
C LEU A 201 14.93 -6.05 -3.12
N LYS A 202 13.80 -6.45 -3.72
CA LYS A 202 12.77 -5.51 -4.22
C LYS A 202 12.14 -4.69 -3.10
N LEU A 203 11.95 -5.30 -1.93
CA LEU A 203 11.49 -4.60 -0.72
C LEU A 203 12.56 -3.61 -0.22
N ALA A 204 13.83 -4.03 -0.15
CA ALA A 204 14.92 -3.14 0.26
C ALA A 204 15.13 -1.96 -0.72
N MET A 205 14.83 -2.17 -2.01
CA MET A 205 14.82 -1.10 -3.01
C MET A 205 13.56 -0.22 -2.97
N ASN A 206 12.49 -0.61 -2.24
CA ASN A 206 11.32 0.25 -2.06
C ASN A 206 11.65 1.40 -1.11
N PRO A 207 11.48 2.66 -1.54
CA PRO A 207 11.81 3.82 -0.73
C PRO A 207 11.10 3.91 0.63
N ASN A 208 9.82 3.58 0.67
CA ASN A 208 9.03 3.60 1.89
C ASN A 208 9.39 2.45 2.82
N SER A 209 9.73 1.27 2.29
CA SER A 209 10.09 0.11 3.10
C SER A 209 11.42 0.32 3.84
N TYR A 210 12.47 0.80 3.16
CA TYR A 210 13.72 1.09 3.86
C TYR A 210 13.56 2.24 4.84
N ALA A 211 12.73 3.25 4.54
CA ALA A 211 12.46 4.34 5.46
C ALA A 211 11.76 3.87 6.74
N CYS A 212 10.77 2.97 6.63
CA CYS A 212 10.17 2.30 7.79
C CYS A 212 11.20 1.51 8.59
N LEU A 213 12.06 0.73 7.92
CA LEU A 213 13.08 -0.07 8.60
C LEU A 213 14.09 0.80 9.35
N LEU A 214 14.61 1.84 8.69
CA LEU A 214 15.51 2.81 9.31
C LEU A 214 14.83 3.53 10.49
N GLY A 215 13.55 3.89 10.34
CA GLY A 215 12.76 4.52 11.40
C GLY A 215 12.59 3.62 12.62
N ILE A 216 12.28 2.33 12.43
CA ILE A 216 12.14 1.40 13.57
C ILE A 216 13.49 1.14 14.21
N ILE A 217 14.54 0.92 13.42
CA ILE A 217 15.89 0.71 13.95
C ILE A 217 16.25 1.93 14.81
N TRP A 218 16.05 3.13 14.29
CA TRP A 218 16.27 4.37 15.03
C TRP A 218 15.43 4.44 16.30
N ALA A 219 14.11 4.23 16.21
CA ALA A 219 13.19 4.24 17.33
C ALA A 219 13.58 3.24 18.42
N PHE A 220 14.03 2.05 18.03
CA PHE A 220 14.51 1.02 18.96
C PHE A 220 15.76 1.49 19.71
N PHE A 221 16.77 2.02 19.00
CA PHE A 221 17.98 2.56 19.61
C PHE A 221 17.68 3.78 20.50
N ALA A 222 16.85 4.71 20.02
CA ALA A 222 16.45 5.92 20.74
C ALA A 222 15.73 5.58 22.05
N ASN A 223 14.76 4.66 22.02
CA ASN A 223 14.01 4.27 23.23
C ASN A 223 14.83 3.36 24.16
N ARG A 224 15.72 2.51 23.63
CA ARG A 224 16.56 1.62 24.45
C ARG A 224 17.67 2.36 25.18
N PHE A 225 18.32 3.31 24.51
CA PHE A 225 19.46 4.06 25.04
C PHE A 225 19.11 5.48 25.48
N HIS A 226 17.82 5.85 25.45
CA HIS A 226 17.32 7.20 25.73
C HIS A 226 18.06 8.28 24.92
N PHE A 227 18.42 7.95 23.68
CA PHE A 227 19.15 8.83 22.78
C PHE A 227 18.18 9.76 22.05
N GLN A 228 18.41 11.07 22.13
CA GLN A 228 17.63 12.04 21.37
C GLN A 228 18.23 12.21 19.96
N MET A 229 17.35 12.43 18.98
CA MET A 229 17.77 12.67 17.61
C MET A 229 18.62 13.95 17.51
N PRO A 230 19.82 13.90 16.91
CA PRO A 230 20.64 15.10 16.74
C PRO A 230 19.85 16.14 15.93
N SER A 231 19.84 17.38 16.39
CA SER A 231 19.04 18.47 15.80
C SER A 231 19.32 18.70 14.31
N ILE A 232 20.56 18.44 13.85
CA ILE A 232 20.93 18.50 12.43
C ILE A 232 20.17 17.46 11.61
N MET A 233 20.12 16.22 12.10
CA MET A 233 19.41 15.14 11.43
C MET A 233 17.89 15.37 11.50
N GLU A 234 17.37 15.74 12.67
CA GLU A 234 15.95 16.03 12.88
C GLU A 234 15.47 17.16 11.96
N GLY A 235 16.18 18.29 11.97
CA GLY A 235 15.87 19.42 11.09
C GLY A 235 15.92 19.05 9.61
N SER A 236 16.88 18.20 9.20
CA SER A 236 17.02 17.77 7.80
C SER A 236 15.83 16.90 7.36
N ILE A 237 15.41 15.94 8.19
CA ILE A 237 14.23 15.12 7.91
C ILE A 237 12.97 16.00 7.92
N LEU A 238 12.83 16.86 8.92
CA LEU A 238 11.65 17.69 9.16
C LEU A 238 11.35 18.66 8.01
N ILE A 239 12.38 19.24 7.38
CA ILE A 239 12.19 20.16 6.24
C ILE A 239 11.49 19.43 5.08
N MET A 240 11.95 18.22 4.76
CA MET A 240 11.37 17.46 3.65
C MET A 240 10.04 16.81 4.05
N SER A 241 9.94 16.25 5.25
CA SER A 241 8.76 15.55 5.72
C SER A 241 7.55 16.50 5.88
N ARG A 242 7.76 17.76 6.28
CA ARG A 242 6.69 18.77 6.33
C ARG A 242 6.04 19.02 4.97
N ALA A 243 6.80 18.87 3.87
CA ALA A 243 6.24 18.91 2.53
C ALA A 243 5.52 17.60 2.15
N GLY A 244 5.74 16.50 2.88
CA GLY A 244 5.25 15.15 2.61
C GLY A 244 3.76 15.07 2.36
N THR A 245 2.92 15.51 3.31
CA THR A 245 1.46 15.42 3.16
C THR A 245 0.95 16.20 1.96
N GLY A 246 1.38 17.45 1.80
CA GLY A 246 0.91 18.32 0.72
C GLY A 246 1.37 17.84 -0.66
N THR A 247 2.66 17.53 -0.80
CA THR A 247 3.22 17.03 -2.07
C THR A 247 2.69 15.64 -2.42
N ALA A 248 2.40 14.78 -1.45
CA ALA A 248 1.75 13.48 -1.68
C ALA A 248 0.31 13.65 -2.20
N MET A 249 -0.48 14.55 -1.62
CA MET A 249 -1.83 14.85 -2.12
C MET A 249 -1.79 15.54 -3.48
N PHE A 250 -0.81 16.42 -3.73
CA PHE A 250 -0.60 17.04 -5.04
C PHE A 250 -0.20 16.03 -6.11
N SER A 251 0.78 15.16 -5.82
CA SER A 251 1.20 14.02 -6.65
C SER A 251 0.03 13.07 -6.92
N MET A 252 -0.82 12.85 -5.91
CA MET A 252 -2.07 12.11 -6.06
C MET A 252 -3.02 12.75 -7.08
N GLY A 253 -3.19 14.07 -7.04
CA GLY A 253 -3.96 14.83 -8.02
C GLY A 253 -3.38 14.78 -9.43
N LEU A 254 -2.06 14.95 -9.57
CA LEU A 254 -1.35 14.78 -10.85
C LEU A 254 -1.59 13.40 -11.43
N PHE A 255 -1.38 12.36 -10.62
CA PHE A 255 -1.56 10.97 -11.03
C PHE A 255 -3.01 10.70 -11.49
N MET A 256 -3.99 11.25 -10.77
CA MET A 256 -5.41 11.17 -11.13
C MET A 256 -5.73 11.87 -12.46
N ALA A 257 -5.06 12.98 -12.77
CA ALA A 257 -5.22 13.69 -14.04
C ALA A 257 -4.54 12.97 -15.23
N MET A 258 -3.48 12.18 -14.98
CA MET A 258 -2.79 11.38 -15.99
C MET A 258 -3.62 10.19 -16.49
N GLN A 259 -4.61 9.73 -15.73
CA GLN A 259 -5.45 8.61 -16.15
C GLN A 259 -6.40 9.07 -17.28
N GLU A 260 -6.39 8.36 -18.41
CA GLU A 260 -7.27 8.67 -19.55
C GLU A 260 -8.76 8.51 -19.22
N LYS A 261 -9.08 7.65 -18.26
CA LYS A 261 -10.44 7.41 -17.74
C LYS A 261 -10.41 7.35 -16.21
N ILE A 262 -11.23 8.19 -15.57
CA ILE A 262 -11.46 8.14 -14.11
C ILE A 262 -12.13 6.82 -13.71
N ILE A 263 -12.93 6.22 -14.62
CA ILE A 263 -13.55 4.90 -14.47
C ILE A 263 -13.06 4.04 -15.63
N ALA A 264 -11.89 3.41 -15.46
CA ALA A 264 -11.26 2.64 -16.53
C ALA A 264 -11.88 1.23 -16.69
N CYS A 265 -12.47 0.67 -15.62
CA CYS A 265 -12.91 -0.73 -15.59
C CYS A 265 -14.44 -0.94 -15.71
N GLY A 266 -15.21 0.11 -15.99
CA GLY A 266 -16.68 0.06 -16.07
C GLY A 266 -17.38 0.06 -14.70
N ALA A 267 -18.63 0.55 -14.66
CA ALA A 267 -19.34 0.87 -13.41
C ALA A 267 -19.49 -0.32 -12.43
N SER A 268 -19.71 -1.53 -12.94
CA SER A 268 -19.90 -2.73 -12.11
C SER A 268 -18.62 -3.09 -11.32
N LEU A 269 -17.45 -3.05 -11.96
CA LEU A 269 -16.18 -3.36 -11.31
C LEU A 269 -15.75 -2.26 -10.34
N THR A 270 -16.10 -1.00 -10.63
CA THR A 270 -15.91 0.12 -9.70
C THR A 270 -16.74 -0.04 -8.44
N VAL A 271 -18.03 -0.40 -8.56
CA VAL A 271 -18.91 -0.63 -7.40
C VAL A 271 -18.38 -1.78 -6.55
N ILE A 272 -17.92 -2.87 -7.17
CA ILE A 272 -17.29 -3.98 -6.44
C ILE A 272 -16.04 -3.51 -5.72
N GLY A 273 -15.19 -2.71 -6.37
CA GLY A 273 -13.98 -2.19 -5.76
C GLY A 273 -14.26 -1.30 -4.54
N MET A 274 -15.24 -0.40 -4.68
CA MET A 274 -15.71 0.45 -3.58
C MET A 274 -16.30 -0.36 -2.43
N ALA A 275 -17.10 -1.38 -2.73
CA ALA A 275 -17.66 -2.26 -1.71
C ALA A 275 -16.56 -3.04 -0.98
N LEU A 276 -15.58 -3.58 -1.70
CA LEU A 276 -14.43 -4.25 -1.08
C LEU A 276 -13.63 -3.31 -0.18
N LYS A 277 -13.46 -2.05 -0.62
CA LYS A 277 -12.66 -1.07 0.11
C LYS A 277 -13.37 -0.52 1.34
N PHE A 278 -14.59 -0.02 1.19
CA PHE A 278 -15.31 0.73 2.22
C PHE A 278 -16.29 -0.12 3.03
N ILE A 279 -16.56 -1.37 2.61
CA ILE A 279 -17.43 -2.29 3.36
C ILE A 279 -16.61 -3.49 3.84
N ALA A 280 -16.01 -4.26 2.93
CA ALA A 280 -15.36 -5.52 3.30
C ALA A 280 -14.14 -5.32 4.21
N GLY A 281 -13.27 -4.34 3.90
CA GLY A 281 -12.12 -3.99 4.74
C GLY A 281 -12.52 -3.58 6.16
N PRO A 282 -13.36 -2.54 6.33
CA PRO A 282 -13.85 -2.10 7.64
C PRO A 282 -14.61 -3.18 8.42
N LEU A 283 -15.42 -4.00 7.73
CA LEU A 283 -16.13 -5.11 8.36
C LEU A 283 -15.17 -6.19 8.87
N ALA A 284 -14.18 -6.57 8.07
CA ALA A 284 -13.15 -7.52 8.51
C ALA A 284 -12.37 -6.97 9.70
N MET A 285 -12.05 -5.68 9.70
CA MET A 285 -11.40 -5.01 10.83
C MET A 285 -12.29 -4.99 12.08
N ALA A 286 -13.59 -4.73 11.93
CA ALA A 286 -14.54 -4.77 13.03
C ALA A 286 -14.63 -6.17 13.65
N ILE A 287 -14.72 -7.21 12.82
CA ILE A 287 -14.74 -8.61 13.29
C ILE A 287 -13.42 -8.96 13.99
N GLY A 288 -12.27 -8.63 13.38
CA GLY A 288 -10.96 -8.87 13.99
C GLY A 288 -10.79 -8.15 15.33
N SER A 289 -11.29 -6.92 15.42
CA SER A 289 -11.27 -6.12 16.64
C SER A 289 -12.16 -6.70 17.74
N LEU A 290 -13.34 -7.23 17.40
CA LEU A 290 -14.23 -7.92 18.34
C LEU A 290 -13.60 -9.22 18.86
N ILE A 291 -12.95 -10.01 18.00
CA ILE A 291 -12.27 -11.26 18.39
C ILE A 291 -11.18 -10.99 19.43
N VAL A 292 -10.43 -9.90 19.28
CA VAL A 292 -9.35 -9.52 20.20
C VAL A 292 -9.86 -8.77 21.43
N GLY A 293 -11.15 -8.40 21.46
CA GLY A 293 -11.76 -7.68 22.57
C GLY A 293 -11.39 -6.19 22.63
N LEU A 294 -11.16 -5.55 21.48
CA LEU A 294 -10.98 -4.09 21.40
C LEU A 294 -12.31 -3.37 21.66
N HIS A 295 -12.25 -2.35 22.51
CA HIS A 295 -13.41 -1.53 22.87
C HIS A 295 -13.07 -0.04 22.80
N GLY A 296 -14.11 0.81 22.81
CA GLY A 296 -13.96 2.26 22.89
C GLY A 296 -13.34 2.88 21.64
N ASP A 297 -12.49 3.90 21.84
CA ASP A 297 -11.95 4.69 20.75
C ASP A 297 -10.95 3.92 19.88
N VAL A 298 -10.20 2.96 20.46
CA VAL A 298 -9.26 2.12 19.70
C VAL A 298 -9.97 1.29 18.62
N LEU A 299 -11.15 0.74 18.95
CA LEU A 299 -12.01 0.02 17.99
C LEU A 299 -12.49 0.95 16.86
N ARG A 300 -12.90 2.18 17.19
CA ARG A 300 -13.39 3.13 16.19
C ARG A 300 -12.26 3.60 15.28
N VAL A 301 -11.09 3.88 15.84
CA VAL A 301 -9.88 4.23 15.09
C VAL A 301 -9.49 3.10 14.13
N ALA A 302 -9.50 1.84 14.60
CA ALA A 302 -9.26 0.66 13.77
C ALA A 302 -10.18 0.59 12.54
N ILE A 303 -11.49 0.71 12.75
CA ILE A 303 -12.49 0.61 11.68
C ILE A 303 -12.34 1.78 10.70
N ILE A 304 -12.18 3.01 11.19
CA ILE A 304 -12.02 4.20 10.34
C ILE A 304 -10.72 4.12 9.54
N GLN A 305 -9.64 3.63 10.14
CA GLN A 305 -8.37 3.46 9.45
C GLN A 305 -8.48 2.45 8.29
N ALA A 306 -9.20 1.34 8.48
CA ALA A 306 -9.45 0.37 7.41
C ALA A 306 -10.28 0.97 6.24
N ALA A 307 -11.13 1.96 6.55
CA ALA A 307 -11.96 2.69 5.59
C ALA A 307 -11.22 3.84 4.88
N LEU A 308 -9.95 4.11 5.19
CA LEU A 308 -9.20 5.18 4.53
C LEU A 308 -8.96 4.88 3.04
N PRO A 309 -8.86 5.90 2.17
CA PRO A 309 -8.57 5.74 0.75
C PRO A 309 -7.34 4.88 0.47
N GLN A 310 -7.29 4.28 -0.72
CA GLN A 310 -6.21 3.37 -1.11
C GLN A 310 -4.85 4.08 -1.27
N SER A 311 -3.76 3.36 -1.01
CA SER A 311 -2.40 3.90 -1.20
C SER A 311 -1.94 3.91 -2.68
N ILE A 312 -1.13 4.91 -3.04
CA ILE A 312 -0.47 5.04 -4.36
C ILE A 312 0.35 3.79 -4.69
N THR A 313 1.07 3.27 -3.69
CA THR A 313 1.99 2.14 -3.84
C THR A 313 1.28 0.90 -4.39
N SER A 314 0.03 0.69 -4.00
CA SER A 314 -0.81 -0.40 -4.50
C SER A 314 -1.04 -0.31 -6.01
N PHE A 315 -1.30 0.90 -6.51
CA PHE A 315 -1.47 1.15 -7.93
C PHE A 315 -0.14 0.96 -8.69
N ILE A 316 0.97 1.46 -8.16
CA ILE A 316 2.29 1.31 -8.79
C ILE A 316 2.60 -0.18 -8.99
N TYR A 317 2.39 -1.00 -7.96
CA TYR A 317 2.59 -2.45 -8.06
C TYR A 317 1.59 -3.13 -8.99
N ALA A 318 0.34 -2.68 -9.02
CA ALA A 318 -0.64 -3.18 -9.98
C ALA A 318 -0.18 -2.93 -11.43
N LYS A 319 0.39 -1.76 -11.71
CA LYS A 319 0.93 -1.43 -13.04
C LYS A 319 2.20 -2.24 -13.35
N GLU A 320 3.13 -2.35 -12.42
CA GLU A 320 4.39 -3.07 -12.60
C GLU A 320 4.18 -4.58 -12.83
N TYR A 321 3.22 -5.18 -12.15
CA TYR A 321 2.90 -6.61 -12.23
C TYR A 321 1.73 -6.94 -13.16
N GLY A 322 1.24 -5.97 -13.95
CA GLY A 322 0.15 -6.15 -14.91
C GLY A 322 -1.13 -6.71 -14.28
N LEU A 323 -1.50 -6.23 -13.09
CA LEU A 323 -2.62 -6.73 -12.30
C LEU A 323 -3.75 -5.70 -12.22
N HIS A 324 -4.71 -5.76 -13.14
CA HIS A 324 -5.95 -4.96 -13.10
C HIS A 324 -5.74 -3.50 -12.63
N ALA A 325 -4.71 -2.84 -13.17
CA ALA A 325 -4.32 -1.49 -12.76
C ALA A 325 -5.48 -0.50 -12.88
N ASP A 326 -6.38 -0.72 -13.84
CA ASP A 326 -7.60 0.05 -14.09
C ASP A 326 -8.63 -0.03 -12.93
N VAL A 327 -8.70 -1.17 -12.23
CA VAL A 327 -9.57 -1.32 -11.05
C VAL A 327 -8.99 -0.56 -9.87
N LEU A 328 -7.67 -0.69 -9.66
CA LEU A 328 -6.97 -0.02 -8.57
C LEU A 328 -6.86 1.50 -8.79
N SER A 329 -6.75 1.98 -10.02
CA SER A 329 -6.79 3.43 -10.30
C SER A 329 -8.17 3.99 -9.99
N THR A 330 -9.24 3.27 -10.31
CA THR A 330 -10.59 3.78 -10.06
C THR A 330 -10.89 3.88 -8.56
N ALA A 331 -10.54 2.84 -7.79
CA ALA A 331 -10.71 2.84 -6.32
C ALA A 331 -9.75 3.79 -5.58
N TYR A 332 -8.72 4.26 -6.27
CA TYR A 332 -7.81 5.28 -5.77
C TYR A 332 -8.37 6.70 -5.92
N VAL A 333 -9.21 6.93 -6.94
CA VAL A 333 -9.82 8.24 -7.24
C VAL A 333 -11.09 8.50 -6.41
N THR A 334 -11.70 7.45 -5.87
CA THR A 334 -12.98 7.51 -5.12
C THR A 334 -12.76 7.43 -3.62
#